data_AF-A0A381Y8D1-F1
#
_entry.id   AF-A0A381Y8D1-F1
#
_cell.length_a   1.000
_cell.length_b   1.000
_cell.length_c   1.000
_cell.angle_alpha   90.00
_cell.angle_beta   90.00
_cell.angle_gamma   90.00
#
_symmetry.space_group_name_H-M   'P 1'
#
loop_
_entity.id
_entity.type
_entity.pdbx_description
1 polymer ?
#
loop_
_entity_poly.entity_id
_entity_poly.type
_entity_poly.pdbx_seq_one_letter_code
_entity_poly.pdbx_strand_id
1 'polypeptide(L)'
;MISTLELSSIVIMSIFYASVGIKHFTNPLWFVKIVPPVLPYKLALVYISGFFEILFGVLLLFPAFRYIAGWGLILLLIAVFPANIYLAQTNGAALNTTPLIAWGRLPFQFVFIAIAYWHTKL
;
A
#
# COMPACT_ATOMS: atom_id res chain seq x y z
N MET A 1 -11.60 -21.94 12.14
CA MET A 1 -11.08 -21.17 13.29
C MET A 1 -9.76 -20.58 12.82
N ILE A 2 -9.56 -19.26 12.92
CA ILE A 2 -8.31 -18.64 12.48
C ILE A 2 -7.18 -18.99 13.45
N SER A 3 -6.00 -19.27 12.92
CA SER A 3 -4.79 -19.52 13.70
C SER A 3 -4.23 -18.23 14.30
N THR A 4 -3.38 -18.33 15.31
CA THR A 4 -2.67 -17.18 15.89
C THR A 4 -1.87 -16.42 14.83
N LEU A 5 -1.26 -17.13 13.87
CA LEU A 5 -0.50 -16.53 12.78
C LEU A 5 -1.39 -15.68 11.85
N GLU A 6 -2.55 -16.20 11.48
CA GLU A 6 -3.53 -15.48 10.65
C GLU A 6 -4.03 -14.22 11.35
N LEU A 7 -4.37 -14.32 12.64
CA LEU A 7 -4.80 -13.18 13.44
C LEU A 7 -3.69 -12.11 13.53
N SER A 8 -2.46 -12.52 13.82
CA SER A 8 -1.32 -11.59 13.86
C SER A 8 -1.10 -10.91 12.51
N SER A 9 -1.19 -11.65 11.41
CA SER A 9 -1.05 -11.10 10.05
C SER A 9 -2.14 -10.07 9.74
N ILE A 10 -3.41 -10.37 10.08
CA ILE A 10 -4.53 -9.45 9.91
C ILE A 10 -4.28 -8.15 10.67
N VAL A 11 -3.93 -8.23 11.95
CA VAL A 11 -3.70 -7.04 12.79
C VAL A 11 -2.54 -6.20 12.26
N ILE A 12 -1.42 -6.85 11.89
CA ILE A 12 -0.25 -6.16 11.35
C ILE A 12 -0.59 -5.44 10.05
N MET A 13 -1.23 -6.13 9.09
CA MET A 13 -1.63 -5.54 7.81
C MET A 13 -2.63 -4.38 8.01
N SER A 14 -3.60 -4.56 8.90
CA SER A 14 -4.62 -3.53 9.19
C SER A 14 -3.98 -2.26 9.74
N ILE A 15 -3.12 -2.39 10.76
CA ILE A 15 -2.41 -1.26 11.36
C ILE A 15 -1.47 -0.60 10.36
N PHE A 16 -0.75 -1.40 9.57
CA PHE A 16 0.19 -0.91 8.58
C PHE A 16 -0.50 -0.04 7.52
N TYR A 17 -1.53 -0.57 6.85
CA TYR A 17 -2.23 0.17 5.80
C TYR A 17 -2.99 1.37 6.34
N ALA A 18 -3.66 1.25 7.49
CA ALA A 18 -4.32 2.40 8.11
C ALA A 18 -3.32 3.50 8.46
N SER A 19 -2.15 3.15 9.02
CA SER A 19 -1.11 4.14 9.36
C SER A 19 -0.51 4.82 8.13
N VAL A 20 -0.23 4.06 7.06
CA VAL A 20 0.30 4.63 5.81
C VAL A 20 -0.76 5.48 5.12
N GLY A 21 -2.02 5.03 5.11
CA GLY A 21 -3.12 5.78 4.55
C GLY A 21 -3.36 7.10 5.28
N ILE A 22 -3.28 7.12 6.62
CA ILE A 22 -3.34 8.38 7.40
C ILE A 22 -2.21 9.33 7.00
N LYS A 23 -1.00 8.82 6.75
CA LYS A 23 0.14 9.64 6.30
C LYS A 23 -0.10 10.31 4.95
N HIS A 24 -0.92 9.74 4.06
CA HIS A 24 -1.28 10.41 2.81
C HIS A 24 -2.07 11.71 3.05
N PHE A 25 -2.78 11.83 4.18
CA PHE A 25 -3.51 13.04 4.55
C PHE A 25 -2.68 14.01 5.40
N THR A 26 -1.82 13.49 6.28
CA THR A 26 -1.00 14.33 7.17
C THR A 26 0.31 14.81 6.55
N ASN A 27 0.86 14.06 5.58
CA ASN A 27 2.07 14.43 4.85
C ASN A 27 1.98 14.09 3.35
N PRO A 28 1.00 14.66 2.62
CA PRO A 28 0.74 14.32 1.22
C PRO A 28 1.92 14.65 0.29
N LEU A 29 2.62 15.76 0.55
CA LEU A 29 3.70 16.24 -0.32
C LEU A 29 4.89 15.28 -0.39
N TRP A 30 5.08 14.44 0.64
CA TRP A 30 6.08 13.38 0.60
C TRP A 30 5.75 12.32 -0.46
N PHE A 31 4.48 11.93 -0.57
CA PHE A 31 4.02 10.94 -1.56
C PHE A 31 3.94 11.51 -2.98
N VAL A 32 3.56 12.78 -3.12
CA VAL A 32 3.48 13.46 -4.44
C VAL A 32 4.81 13.41 -5.19
N LYS A 33 5.96 13.42 -4.48
CA LYS A 33 7.30 13.35 -5.07
C LYS A 33 7.54 12.11 -5.92
N ILE A 34 6.88 11.01 -5.59
CA ILE A 34 7.05 9.74 -6.31
C ILE A 34 5.91 9.45 -7.29
N VAL A 35 4.89 10.31 -7.38
CA VAL A 35 3.85 10.16 -8.40
C VAL A 35 4.47 10.48 -9.77
N PRO A 36 4.43 9.53 -10.73
CA PRO A 36 5.03 9.69 -12.05
C PRO A 36 4.61 11.02 -12.71
N PRO A 37 5.52 11.73 -13.39
CA PRO A 37 5.21 13.01 -14.06
C PRO A 37 4.10 12.93 -15.11
N VAL A 38 3.89 11.76 -15.71
CA VAL A 38 2.84 11.52 -16.72
C VAL A 38 1.42 11.55 -16.14
N LEU A 39 1.26 11.35 -14.82
CA LEU A 39 -0.05 11.32 -14.18
C LEU A 39 -0.48 12.74 -13.75
N PRO A 40 -1.68 13.19 -14.16
CA PRO A 40 -2.23 14.46 -13.70
C PRO A 40 -2.75 14.36 -12.26
N TYR A 41 -3.08 15.50 -11.65
CA TYR A 41 -3.75 15.57 -10.34
C TYR A 41 -3.07 14.77 -9.22
N LYS A 42 -1.74 14.83 -9.13
CA LYS A 42 -0.91 14.03 -8.20
C LYS A 42 -1.42 14.03 -6.74
N LEU A 43 -1.83 15.20 -6.25
CA LEU A 43 -2.33 15.34 -4.88
C LEU A 43 -3.65 14.60 -4.66
N ALA A 44 -4.57 14.67 -5.63
CA ALA A 44 -5.83 13.93 -5.56
C ALA A 44 -5.59 12.42 -5.58
N LEU A 45 -4.67 11.94 -6.43
CA LEU A 45 -4.28 10.52 -6.47
C LEU A 45 -3.75 10.03 -5.11
N VAL A 46 -2.93 10.83 -4.44
CA VAL A 46 -2.41 10.54 -3.09
C VAL A 46 -3.54 10.45 -2.06
N TYR A 47 -4.52 11.35 -2.08
CA TYR A 47 -5.66 11.26 -1.16
C TYR A 47 -6.57 10.06 -1.47
N ILE A 48 -6.80 9.77 -2.75
CA ILE A 48 -7.61 8.62 -3.16
C ILE A 48 -6.95 7.31 -2.73
N SER A 49 -5.64 7.15 -2.98
CA SER A 49 -4.92 5.95 -2.54
C SER A 49 -4.93 5.83 -1.02
N GLY A 50 -4.66 6.92 -0.30
CA GLY A 50 -4.68 6.94 1.16
C GLY A 50 -6.04 6.56 1.75
N PHE A 51 -7.13 7.04 1.16
CA PHE A 51 -8.49 6.66 1.56
C PHE A 51 -8.71 5.14 1.43
N PHE A 52 -8.33 4.56 0.29
CA PHE A 52 -8.49 3.12 0.06
C PHE A 52 -7.55 2.27 0.94
N GLU A 53 -6.35 2.75 1.24
CA GLU A 53 -5.46 2.08 2.21
C GLU A 53 -6.12 1.99 3.59
N ILE A 54 -6.68 3.09 4.09
CA ILE A 54 -7.42 3.09 5.37
C ILE A 54 -8.63 2.17 5.29
N LEU A 55 -9.45 2.31 4.24
CA LEU A 55 -10.68 1.54 4.07
C LEU A 55 -10.39 0.04 4.09
N PHE A 56 -9.51 -0.45 3.21
CA PHE A 56 -9.23 -1.88 3.13
C PHE A 56 -8.43 -2.39 4.33
N GLY A 57 -7.53 -1.57 4.90
CA GLY A 57 -6.86 -1.89 6.15
C GLY A 57 -7.84 -2.11 7.31
N VAL A 58 -8.86 -1.27 7.45
CA VAL A 58 -9.91 -1.44 8.46
C VAL A 58 -10.82 -2.63 8.15
N LEU A 59 -11.19 -2.83 6.88
CA LEU A 59 -12.07 -3.94 6.47
C LEU A 59 -11.46 -5.33 6.73
N LEU A 60 -10.13 -5.47 6.74
CA LEU A 60 -9.47 -6.74 7.10
C LEU A 60 -9.81 -7.25 8.51
N LEU A 61 -10.14 -6.35 9.43
CA LEU A 61 -10.53 -6.69 10.80
C LEU A 61 -11.89 -7.40 10.88
N PHE A 62 -12.73 -7.24 9.86
CA PHE A 62 -14.08 -7.77 9.82
C PHE A 62 -14.15 -9.02 8.93
N PRO A 63 -14.43 -10.22 9.48
CA PRO A 63 -14.44 -11.47 8.71
C PRO A 63 -15.31 -11.43 7.44
N ALA A 64 -16.48 -10.78 7.51
CA ALA A 64 -17.40 -10.66 6.38
C ALA A 64 -16.85 -9.87 5.18
N PHE A 65 -15.83 -9.03 5.39
CA PHE A 65 -15.28 -8.14 4.38
C PHE A 65 -13.86 -8.51 3.93
N ARG A 66 -13.24 -9.56 4.49
CA ARG A 66 -11.84 -9.92 4.18
C ARG A 66 -11.60 -10.23 2.71
N TYR A 67 -12.54 -10.91 2.06
CA TYR A 67 -12.46 -11.17 0.62
C TYR A 67 -12.37 -9.86 -0.18
N ILE A 68 -13.23 -8.88 0.12
CA ILE A 68 -13.26 -7.57 -0.54
C ILE A 68 -12.00 -6.77 -0.18
N ALA A 69 -11.58 -6.80 1.09
CA ALA A 69 -10.40 -6.09 1.57
C ALA A 69 -9.12 -6.60 0.91
N GLY A 70 -8.93 -7.91 0.83
CA GLY A 70 -7.75 -8.51 0.20
C GLY A 70 -7.66 -8.17 -1.29
N TRP A 71 -8.75 -8.32 -2.05
CA TRP A 71 -8.78 -7.92 -3.46
C TRP A 71 -8.64 -6.40 -3.65
N GLY A 72 -9.24 -5.60 -2.78
CA GLY A 72 -9.11 -4.16 -2.76
C GLY A 72 -7.65 -3.71 -2.58
N LEU A 73 -6.94 -4.32 -1.62
CA LEU A 73 -5.52 -4.08 -1.41
C LEU A 73 -4.68 -4.51 -2.61
N ILE A 74 -4.96 -5.66 -3.23
CA ILE A 74 -4.25 -6.10 -4.43
C ILE A 74 -4.40 -5.08 -5.57
N LEU A 75 -5.63 -4.66 -5.87
CA LEU A 75 -5.90 -3.69 -6.92
C LEU A 75 -5.27 -2.32 -6.61
N LEU A 76 -5.34 -1.89 -5.35
CA LEU A 76 -4.72 -0.66 -4.89
C LEU A 76 -3.20 -0.70 -5.04
N LEU A 77 -2.55 -1.79 -4.62
CA LEU A 77 -1.12 -1.99 -4.77
C LEU A 77 -0.73 -1.96 -6.25
N ILE A 78 -1.48 -2.62 -7.13
CA ILE A 78 -1.21 -2.55 -8.58
C ILE A 78 -1.34 -1.11 -9.08
N ALA A 79 -2.36 -0.38 -8.65
CA ALA A 79 -2.59 1.01 -9.07
C ALA A 79 -1.48 1.98 -8.61
N VAL A 80 -0.91 1.78 -7.41
CA VAL A 80 0.19 2.61 -6.90
C VAL A 80 1.58 2.12 -7.29
N PHE A 81 1.70 0.93 -7.89
CA PHE A 81 2.97 0.35 -8.34
C PHE A 81 3.81 1.28 -9.23
N PRO A 82 3.23 2.07 -10.17
CA PRO A 82 3.99 3.04 -10.97
C PRO A 82 4.79 4.05 -10.13
N ALA A 83 4.32 4.41 -8.93
CA ALA A 83 5.04 5.32 -8.05
C ALA A 83 6.33 4.69 -7.49
N ASN A 84 6.30 3.38 -7.17
CA ASN A 84 7.50 2.67 -6.72
C ASN A 84 8.47 2.41 -7.88
N ILE A 85 7.97 2.17 -9.10
CA ILE A 85 8.81 2.11 -10.31
C ILE A 85 9.53 3.45 -10.52
N TYR A 86 8.79 4.56 -10.47
CA TYR A 86 9.38 5.88 -10.67
C TYR A 86 10.46 6.20 -9.61
N LEU A 87 10.21 5.89 -8.33
CA LEU A 87 11.23 6.03 -7.30
C LEU A 87 12.49 5.19 -7.59
N ALA A 88 12.32 3.94 -8.02
CA ALA A 88 13.44 3.07 -8.40
C ALA A 88 14.22 3.62 -9.60
N GLN A 89 13.53 4.14 -10.62
CA GLN A 89 14.15 4.79 -11.78
C GLN A 89 14.96 6.04 -11.40
N THR A 90 14.55 6.76 -10.37
CA THR A 90 15.35 7.89 -9.82
C THR A 90 16.48 7.44 -8.88
N ASN A 91 16.71 6.14 -8.73
CA ASN A 91 17.68 5.56 -7.79
C ASN A 91 17.50 6.09 -6.35
N GLY A 92 16.26 6.39 -5.96
CA GLY A 92 15.92 6.90 -4.63
C GLY A 92 16.00 8.42 -4.46
N ALA A 93 16.48 9.17 -5.46
CA ALA A 93 16.62 10.62 -5.39
C ALA A 93 15.30 11.35 -5.08
N ALA A 94 14.16 10.86 -5.62
CA ALA A 94 12.85 11.48 -5.39
C ALA A 94 12.43 11.55 -3.91
N LEU A 95 12.94 10.66 -3.06
CA LEU A 95 12.66 10.63 -1.62
C LEU A 95 13.90 10.83 -0.73
N ASN A 96 15.05 11.21 -1.30
CA ASN A 96 16.33 11.24 -0.58
C ASN A 96 16.65 9.91 0.12
N THR A 97 16.40 8.80 -0.56
CA THR A 97 16.70 7.44 -0.07
C THR A 97 17.78 6.77 -0.90
N THR A 98 18.34 5.67 -0.41
CA THR A 98 19.34 4.90 -1.15
C THR A 98 18.72 4.12 -2.32
N PRO A 99 19.50 3.82 -3.38
CA PRO A 99 19.04 2.97 -4.47
C PRO A 99 18.57 1.60 -3.98
N LEU A 100 19.26 1.01 -2.99
CA LEU A 100 18.90 -0.28 -2.42
C LEU A 100 17.47 -0.28 -1.85
N ILE A 101 17.11 0.78 -1.11
CA ILE A 101 15.75 0.93 -0.58
C ILE A 101 14.74 1.16 -1.70
N ALA A 102 15.07 2.01 -2.68
CA ALA A 102 14.18 2.33 -3.80
C ALA A 102 13.83 1.08 -4.62
N TRP A 103 14.85 0.32 -5.02
CA TRP A 103 14.69 -0.93 -5.78
C TRP A 103 14.07 -2.05 -4.95
N GLY A 104 14.41 -2.14 -3.65
CA GLY A 104 13.86 -3.14 -2.74
C GLY A 104 12.34 -3.06 -2.53
N ARG A 105 11.73 -1.88 -2.73
CA ARG A 105 10.27 -1.70 -2.62
C ARG A 105 9.51 -2.51 -3.67
N LEU A 106 10.08 -2.72 -4.86
CA LEU A 106 9.42 -3.44 -5.95
C LEU A 106 9.13 -4.91 -5.59
N PRO A 107 10.10 -5.77 -5.26
CA PRO A 107 9.84 -7.15 -4.85
C PRO A 107 9.01 -7.23 -3.57
N PHE A 108 9.23 -6.31 -2.61
CA PHE A 108 8.49 -6.30 -1.36
C PHE A 108 6.99 -6.02 -1.54
N GLN A 109 6.63 -5.25 -2.57
CA GLN A 109 5.23 -5.02 -2.92
C GLN A 109 4.52 -6.30 -3.37
N PHE A 110 5.20 -7.20 -4.07
CA PHE A 110 4.62 -8.50 -4.42
C PHE A 110 4.42 -9.40 -3.21
N VAL A 111 5.26 -9.28 -2.17
CA VAL A 111 5.05 -9.96 -0.89
C VAL A 111 3.74 -9.47 -0.25
N PHE A 112 3.50 -8.16 -0.24
CA PHE A 112 2.23 -7.61 0.26
C PHE A 112 1.02 -8.08 -0.55
N ILE A 113 1.13 -8.16 -1.88
CA ILE A 113 0.09 -8.74 -2.74
C ILE A 113 -0.19 -10.19 -2.37
N ALA A 114 0.86 -11.00 -2.12
CA ALA A 114 0.70 -12.40 -1.73
C ALA A 114 0.00 -12.55 -0.38
N ILE A 115 0.33 -11.72 0.61
CA ILE A 115 -0.33 -11.71 1.93
C ILE A 115 -1.79 -11.26 1.80
N ALA A 116 -2.05 -10.21 1.00
CA ALA A 116 -3.42 -9.76 0.74
C ALA A 116 -4.26 -10.84 0.04
N TYR A 117 -3.67 -11.58 -0.90
CA TYR A 117 -4.32 -12.72 -1.54
C TYR A 117 -4.62 -13.83 -0.54
N TRP A 118 -3.69 -14.14 0.35
CA TRP A 118 -3.91 -15.12 1.41
C TRP A 118 -5.11 -14.73 2.30
N HIS A 119 -5.25 -13.45 2.64
CA HIS A 119 -6.39 -12.94 3.42
C HIS A 119 -7.74 -13.06 2.69
N THR A 120 -7.76 -13.20 1.36
CA THR A 120 -9.02 -13.48 0.63
C THR A 120 -9.57 -14.89 0.88
N LYS A 121 -8.76 -15.78 1.47
CA LYS A 121 -9.09 -17.19 1.73
C LYS A 121 -9.38 -17.47 3.22
N LEU A 122 -9.29 -16.45 4.07
CA LEU A 122 -9.52 -16.50 5.53
C LEU A 122 -10.95 -16.12 5.92
#